data_AF-A0A1Z3HIL5-F1
#
_entry.id   AF-A0A1Z3HIL5-F1
#
_cell.length_a   1.000
_cell.length_b   1.000
_cell.length_c   1.000
_cell.angle_alpha   90.00
_cell.angle_beta   90.00
_cell.angle_gamma   90.00
#
_symmetry.space_group_name_H-M   'P 1'
#
loop_
_entity.id
_entity.type
_entity.pdbx_description
1 polymer ?
#
loop_
_entity_poly.entity_id
_entity_poly.type
_entity_poly.pdbx_seq_one_letter_code
_entity_poly.pdbx_strand_id
1 'polypeptide(L)' 'MADMTQLTGAYAAPWLPWIMIPLIFYILPFPIFAIIFLWIEREGNGVNDMGGEPMKSDGNYPV' A
#
# COMPACT_ATOMS: atom_id res chain seq x y z
N MET A 1 31.18 9.40 -32.27
CA MET A 1 31.12 10.19 -31.01
C MET A 1 29.72 9.99 -30.48
N ALA A 2 29.52 9.45 -29.28
CA ALA A 2 28.18 9.33 -28.71
C ALA A 2 27.67 10.74 -28.40
N ASP A 3 26.46 11.07 -28.86
CA ASP A 3 25.82 12.35 -28.57
C ASP A 3 25.44 12.38 -27.08
N MET A 4 26.24 13.09 -26.28
CA MET A 4 26.07 13.18 -24.81
C MET A 4 24.87 14.04 -24.40
N THR A 5 24.14 14.63 -25.34
CA THR A 5 22.90 15.36 -25.04
C THR A 5 21.71 14.41 -24.79
N GLN A 6 21.85 13.12 -25.10
CA GLN A 6 20.82 12.10 -24.93
C GLN A 6 21.10 11.18 -23.73
N LEU A 7 20.03 10.80 -23.03
CA LEU A 7 20.09 9.92 -21.86
C LEU A 7 20.25 8.46 -22.32
N THR A 8 21.49 8.06 -22.60
CA THR A 8 21.87 6.72 -23.10
C THR A 8 22.82 6.01 -22.13
N GLY A 9 23.04 4.70 -22.33
CA GLY A 9 23.86 3.88 -21.44
C GLY A 9 24.75 2.87 -22.17
N ALA A 10 26.01 2.75 -21.74
CA ALA A 10 26.98 1.76 -22.24
C ALA A 10 26.98 0.47 -21.40
N TYR A 11 25.80 0.03 -20.95
CA TYR A 11 25.57 -1.21 -20.20
C TYR A 11 24.58 -2.09 -20.97
N ALA A 12 24.50 -3.38 -20.64
CA ALA A 12 23.58 -4.30 -21.30
C ALA A 12 22.11 -3.90 -21.08
N ALA A 13 21.29 -3.96 -22.14
CA ALA A 13 19.89 -3.54 -22.16
C ALA A 13 19.66 -2.07 -21.71
N PRO A 14 20.22 -1.07 -22.39
CA PRO A 14 20.09 0.35 -22.02
C PRO A 14 18.68 0.92 -22.21
N TRP A 15 17.79 0.18 -22.89
CA TRP A 15 16.37 0.51 -22.99
C TRP A 15 15.60 0.22 -21.70
N LEU A 16 16.16 -0.56 -20.77
CA LEU A 16 15.44 -1.02 -19.58
C LEU A 16 15.08 0.14 -18.63
N PRO A 17 15.96 1.12 -18.33
CA PRO A 17 15.56 2.25 -17.48
C PRO A 17 14.50 3.14 -18.12
N TRP A 18 14.45 3.22 -19.45
CA TRP A 18 13.42 3.98 -20.15
C TRP A 18 12.00 3.47 -19.85
N ILE A 19 11.83 2.16 -19.60
CA ILE A 19 10.55 1.59 -19.19
C ILE A 19 10.43 1.43 -17.66
N MET A 20 11.49 0.99 -16.98
CA MET A 20 11.43 0.69 -15.55
C MET A 20 11.29 1.93 -14.66
N ILE A 21 11.93 3.04 -15.03
CA ILE A 21 11.82 4.29 -14.27
C ILE A 21 10.37 4.82 -14.29
N PRO A 22 9.71 5.03 -15.46
CA PRO A 22 8.34 5.49 -15.44
C PRO A 22 7.39 4.47 -14.82
N LEU A 23 7.63 3.16 -15.02
CA LEU A 23 6.84 2.11 -14.40
C LEU A 23 6.88 2.23 -12.88
N ILE A 24 8.05 2.22 -12.24
CA ILE A 24 8.18 2.18 -10.78
C ILE A 24 7.80 3.51 -10.13
N PHE A 25 8.14 4.65 -10.74
CA PHE A 25 7.98 5.96 -10.09
C PHE A 25 6.63 6.62 -10.36
N TYR A 26 5.94 6.30 -11.46
CA TYR A 26 4.69 6.98 -11.83
C TYR A 26 3.51 6.04 -12.07
N ILE A 27 3.75 4.82 -12.58
CA ILE A 27 2.65 3.88 -12.89
C ILE A 27 2.32 3.00 -11.68
N LEU A 28 3.31 2.33 -11.09
CA LEU A 28 3.20 1.38 -9.99
C LEU A 28 2.79 1.98 -8.63
N PRO A 29 3.13 3.24 -8.25
CA PRO A 29 2.75 3.74 -6.93
C PRO A 29 1.23 3.93 -6.82
N PHE A 30 0.53 4.26 -7.90
CA PHE A 30 -0.93 4.45 -7.87
C PHE A 30 -1.71 3.16 -7.52
N PRO A 31 -1.51 2.01 -8.19
CA PRO A 31 -2.16 0.77 -7.79
C PRO A 31 -1.66 0.26 -6.43
N ILE A 32 -0.40 0.47 -6.04
CA ILE A 32 0.07 0.16 -4.68
C ILE A 32 -0.71 0.97 -3.64
N PHE A 33 -0.78 2.28 -3.81
CA PHE A 33 -1.49 3.14 -2.87
C PHE A 33 -2.98 2.83 -2.85
N ALA A 34 -3.59 2.48 -3.99
CA ALA A 34 -4.97 2.03 -4.02
C ALA A 34 -5.19 0.74 -3.21
N ILE A 35 -4.33 -0.26 -3.36
CA ILE A 35 -4.42 -1.52 -2.60
C ILE A 35 -4.24 -1.26 -1.10
N ILE A 36 -3.24 -0.47 -0.72
CA ILE A 36 -2.98 -0.12 0.68
C ILE A 36 -4.13 0.69 1.26
N PHE A 37 -4.63 1.68 0.52
CA PHE A 37 -5.76 2.51 0.93
C PHE A 37 -7.01 1.67 1.17
N LEU A 38 -7.35 0.77 0.23
CA LEU A 38 -8.48 -0.14 0.40
C LEU A 38 -8.31 -1.11 1.57
N TRP A 39 -7.07 -1.47 1.93
CA TRP A 39 -6.81 -2.29 3.12
C TRP A 39 -6.98 -1.50 4.42
N ILE A 40 -6.53 -0.24 4.47
CA ILE A 40 -6.67 0.66 5.63
C ILE A 40 -8.16 0.98 5.88
N GLU A 41 -8.89 1.36 4.85
CA GLU A 41 -10.32 1.74 4.92
C GLU A 41 -11.25 0.52 4.93
N ARG A 42 -10.72 -0.70 4.95
CA ARG A 42 -11.54 -1.91 5.00
C ARG A 42 -12.25 -1.97 6.35
N GLU A 43 -13.52 -1.56 6.39
CA GLU A 43 -14.40 -1.81 7.53
C GLU A 43 -14.50 -3.32 7.78
N GLY A 44 -13.91 -3.77 8.89
CA GLY A 44 -13.72 -5.19 9.15
C GLY A 44 -12.52 -5.53 10.02
N ASN A 45 -12.28 -4.75 11.07
CA ASN A 45 -11.73 -5.24 12.34
C ASN A 45 -12.77 -5.09 13.46
N GLY A 46 -14.05 -5.22 13.10
CA GLY A 46 -15.09 -5.62 14.05
C GLY A 46 -14.89 -7.09 14.41
N VAL A 47 -13.86 -7.37 15.21
CA VAL A 47 -14.09 -8.21 16.38
C VAL A 47 -14.93 -7.29 17.27
N ASN A 48 -16.27 -7.23 17.13
CA ASN A 48 -17.12 -8.17 17.84
C ASN A 48 -16.43 -8.57 19.13
N ASP A 49 -16.32 -7.67 20.11
CA ASP A 49 -17.22 -7.66 21.26
C ASP A 49 -17.56 -9.04 21.85
N MET A 50 -16.67 -10.02 21.73
CA MET A 50 -16.82 -11.35 22.33
C MET A 50 -16.50 -11.25 23.81
N GLY A 51 -17.55 -11.00 24.59
CA GLY A 51 -17.70 -11.61 25.92
C GLY A 51 -17.95 -10.65 27.09
N GLY A 52 -17.87 -9.33 26.87
CA GLY A 52 -18.28 -8.38 27.89
C GLY A 52 -19.79 -8.18 27.84
N GLU A 53 -20.56 -8.98 28.60
CA GLU A 53 -21.96 -8.65 28.91
C GLU A 53 -22.05 -7.15 29.27
N PRO A 54 -23.00 -6.38 28.71
CA PRO A 54 -23.13 -4.97 29.08
C PRO A 54 -23.32 -4.87 30.59
N MET A 55 -22.52 -4.02 31.25
CA MET A 55 -22.65 -3.80 32.70
C MET A 55 -24.11 -3.52 33.03
N LYS A 56 -24.73 -4.42 33.81
CA LYS A 56 -26.07 -4.16 34.31
C LYS A 56 -25.99 -2.94 35.20
N SER A 57 -26.92 -2.01 34.99
CA SER A 57 -27.01 -0.73 35.70
C SER A 57 -27.19 -0.87 37.23
N ASP A 58 -27.28 -2.09 37.74
CA ASP A 58 -27.40 -2.46 39.15
C ASP A 58 -26.06 -2.66 39.86
N GLY A 59 -24.92 -2.54 39.15
CA GLY A 59 -23.59 -2.50 39.75
C GLY A 59 -23.04 -3.86 40.18
N ASN A 60 -23.58 -4.98 39.69
CA ASN A 60 -23.05 -6.30 40.01
C ASN A 60 -22.24 -6.88 38.84
N TYR A 61 -20.95 -7.18 39.08
CA TYR A 61 -20.10 -7.83 38.09
C TYR A 61 -20.40 -9.34 38.05
N PRO A 62 -20.45 -9.97 36.86
CA PRO A 62 -20.45 -11.43 36.80
C PRO A 62 -19.10 -11.95 37.33
N VAL A 63 -19.16 -12.79 38.37
CA VAL A 63 -18.01 -13.49 38.96
C VAL A 63 -17.48 -14.60 38.06
#